data_AF-A0A6V6ZP93-F1
#
_entry.id   AF-A0A6V6ZP93-F1
#
_cell.length_a   1.000
_cell.length_b   1.000
_cell.length_c   1.000
_cell.angle_alpha   90.00
_cell.angle_beta   90.00
_cell.angle_gamma   90.00
#
_symmetry.space_group_name_H-M   'P 1'
#
loop_
_entity.id
_entity.type
_entity.pdbx_description
1 polymer ?
#
loop_
_entity_poly.entity_id
_entity_poly.type
_entity_poly.pdbx_seq_one_letter_code
_entity_poly.pdbx_strand_id
1 'polypeptide(L)'
;MPGAGGLDGGFTMSSIHLPIIRPSQPPWNKNRLIGQKRPLLPRQVWAIRARLELAGNPRNLVLFNLAIDSKLRGCDLVRLKVADLVVAGAVRDRVSIVQSKTGRPVQFEVSENTRRSIFKWVRSPAMLGREFLFPSRFHSSSHISTRQYARLVRSWVSVIGLDPCGYGTHSLRRKKLR
;
A
#
# COMPACT_ATOMS: atom_id res chain seq x y z
N MET A 1 18.81 -19.78 -85.51
CA MET A 1 18.26 -20.82 -84.63
C MET A 1 19.19 -20.97 -83.42
N PRO A 2 18.88 -20.34 -82.27
CA PRO A 2 19.46 -20.66 -80.96
C PRO A 2 18.65 -21.84 -80.34
N GLY A 3 19.03 -22.54 -79.28
CA GLY A 3 20.12 -22.38 -78.32
C GLY A 3 20.12 -23.58 -77.35
N ALA A 4 21.18 -23.69 -76.57
CA ALA A 4 21.43 -24.71 -75.55
C ALA A 4 20.54 -24.54 -74.30
N GLY A 5 20.33 -25.63 -73.55
CA GLY A 5 19.77 -25.58 -72.20
C GLY A 5 19.42 -26.95 -71.63
N GLY A 6 20.40 -27.61 -71.00
CA GLY A 6 20.10 -28.55 -69.91
C GLY A 6 19.86 -27.76 -68.63
N LEU A 7 19.15 -28.35 -67.65
CA LEU A 7 19.37 -28.18 -66.21
C LEU A 7 18.46 -29.17 -65.47
N ASP A 8 19.10 -30.08 -64.74
CA ASP A 8 18.52 -31.09 -63.88
C ASP A 8 17.73 -30.48 -62.72
N GLY A 9 16.55 -31.04 -62.48
CA GLY A 9 15.69 -30.72 -61.36
C GLY A 9 16.23 -31.30 -60.05
N GLY A 10 16.50 -30.43 -59.10
CA GLY A 10 16.83 -30.78 -57.72
C GLY A 10 16.54 -29.63 -56.77
N PHE A 11 15.27 -29.32 -56.54
CA PHE A 11 14.87 -28.37 -55.49
C PHE A 11 15.12 -29.00 -54.11
N THR A 12 16.26 -28.71 -53.50
CA THR A 12 16.47 -28.94 -52.07
C THR A 12 15.66 -27.91 -51.29
N MET A 13 14.54 -28.32 -50.69
CA MET A 13 13.83 -27.49 -49.70
C MET A 13 14.66 -27.40 -48.43
N SER A 14 15.33 -26.26 -48.24
CA SER A 14 15.98 -25.89 -47.00
C SER A 14 14.91 -25.61 -45.93
N SER A 15 14.84 -26.49 -44.92
CA SER A 15 14.01 -26.26 -43.74
C SER A 15 14.63 -25.13 -42.92
N ILE A 16 14.02 -23.95 -42.96
CA ILE A 16 14.38 -22.82 -42.11
C ILE A 16 13.96 -23.18 -40.68
N HIS A 17 14.88 -23.77 -39.92
CA HIS A 17 14.74 -23.91 -38.48
C HIS A 17 14.86 -22.51 -37.84
N LEU A 18 13.71 -21.86 -37.61
CA LEU A 18 13.65 -20.69 -36.75
C LEU A 18 14.05 -21.11 -35.33
N PRO A 19 15.00 -20.43 -34.67
CA PRO A 19 15.38 -20.77 -33.31
C PRO A 19 14.17 -20.55 -32.41
N ILE A 20 13.76 -21.60 -31.69
CA ILE A 20 12.75 -21.52 -30.64
C ILE A 20 13.36 -20.64 -29.54
N ILE A 21 13.03 -19.34 -29.55
CA ILE A 21 13.34 -18.42 -28.45
C ILE A 21 12.50 -18.87 -27.27
N ARG A 22 13.06 -19.73 -26.42
CA ARG A 22 12.47 -20.04 -25.12
C ARG A 22 12.74 -18.84 -24.22
N PRO A 23 11.72 -18.07 -23.77
CA PRO A 23 11.97 -17.01 -22.80
C PRO A 23 12.57 -17.65 -21.54
N SER A 24 13.81 -17.26 -21.20
CA SER A 24 14.64 -17.89 -20.16
C SER A 24 14.23 -17.54 -18.73
N GLN A 25 13.17 -16.75 -18.56
CA GLN A 25 12.68 -16.33 -17.26
C GLN A 25 11.14 -16.40 -17.28
N PRO A 26 10.51 -17.04 -16.27
CA PRO A 26 9.09 -16.83 -16.05
C PRO A 26 8.87 -15.31 -15.91
N PRO A 27 7.81 -14.75 -16.50
CA PRO A 27 7.58 -13.33 -16.43
C PRO A 27 7.50 -12.91 -14.95
N TRP A 28 8.01 -11.73 -14.61
CA TRP A 28 8.09 -11.21 -13.22
C TRP A 28 6.75 -11.21 -12.47
N ASN A 29 5.65 -11.38 -13.21
CA ASN A 29 4.29 -11.41 -12.77
C ASN A 29 3.66 -12.81 -12.64
N LYS A 30 4.40 -13.89 -12.93
CA LYS A 30 3.89 -15.26 -12.85
C LYS A 30 3.33 -15.51 -11.44
N ASN A 31 2.08 -15.98 -11.36
CA ASN A 31 1.31 -16.19 -10.12
C ASN A 31 1.01 -14.94 -9.29
N ARG A 32 1.17 -13.73 -9.85
CA ARG A 32 0.79 -12.47 -9.20
C ARG A 32 -0.49 -11.96 -9.85
N LEU A 33 -1.56 -11.79 -9.08
CA LEU A 33 -2.72 -11.01 -9.50
C LEU A 33 -2.27 -9.56 -9.76
N ILE A 34 -2.06 -9.24 -11.04
CA ILE A 34 -1.77 -7.89 -11.52
C ILE A 34 -3.07 -7.29 -12.03
N GLY A 35 -3.50 -6.23 -11.37
CA GLY A 35 -4.74 -5.55 -11.68
C GLY A 35 -5.04 -4.45 -10.67
N GLN A 36 -6.15 -3.76 -10.87
CA GLN A 36 -6.61 -2.73 -9.94
C GLN A 36 -6.88 -3.35 -8.56
N LYS A 37 -6.31 -2.74 -7.50
CA LYS A 37 -6.58 -3.13 -6.12
C LYS A 37 -8.02 -2.79 -5.73
N ARG A 38 -8.72 -3.74 -5.10
CA ARG A 38 -10.12 -3.60 -4.68
C ARG A 38 -10.22 -2.64 -3.49
N PRO A 39 -11.24 -1.77 -3.41
CA PRO A 39 -11.53 -1.01 -2.20
C PRO A 39 -12.01 -1.93 -1.07
N LEU A 40 -11.79 -1.54 0.19
CA LEU A 40 -12.33 -2.27 1.34
C LEU A 40 -13.80 -1.91 1.58
N LEU A 41 -14.64 -2.93 1.78
CA LEU A 41 -16.05 -2.76 2.13
C LEU A 41 -16.20 -2.28 3.59
N PRO A 42 -17.29 -1.57 3.96
CA PRO A 42 -17.52 -1.14 5.34
C PRO A 42 -17.42 -2.28 6.37
N ARG A 43 -18.02 -3.44 6.08
CA ARG A 43 -17.94 -4.64 6.92
C ARG A 43 -16.50 -5.14 7.09
N GLN A 44 -15.68 -5.08 6.04
CA GLN A 44 -14.27 -5.49 6.09
C GLN A 44 -13.44 -4.51 6.92
N VAL A 45 -13.72 -3.20 6.81
CA VAL A 45 -13.08 -2.17 7.64
C VAL A 45 -13.40 -2.39 9.11
N TRP A 46 -14.67 -2.66 9.44
CA TRP A 46 -15.08 -2.98 10.80
C TRP A 46 -14.40 -4.24 11.32
N ALA A 47 -14.36 -5.32 10.53
CA ALA A 47 -13.71 -6.57 10.90
C ALA A 47 -12.20 -6.39 11.17
N ILE A 48 -11.49 -5.64 10.32
CA ILE A 48 -10.06 -5.35 10.54
C ILE A 48 -9.88 -4.53 11.82
N ARG A 49 -10.70 -3.49 12.02
CA ARG A 49 -10.63 -2.64 13.21
C ARG A 49 -10.82 -3.47 14.49
N ALA A 50 -11.85 -4.30 14.55
CA ALA A 50 -12.11 -5.16 15.70
C ALA A 50 -10.92 -6.09 16.00
N ARG A 51 -10.30 -6.67 14.97
CA ARG A 51 -9.10 -7.53 15.14
C ARG A 51 -7.90 -6.74 15.64
N LEU A 52 -7.72 -5.49 15.22
CA LEU A 52 -6.64 -4.61 15.70
C LEU A 52 -6.84 -4.16 17.14
N GLU A 53 -8.08 -3.89 17.55
CA GLU A 53 -8.45 -3.56 18.92
C GLU A 53 -8.19 -4.75 19.85
N LEU A 54 -8.64 -5.95 19.47
CA LEU A 54 -8.39 -7.21 20.21
C LEU A 54 -6.90 -7.55 20.33
N ALA A 55 -6.11 -7.27 19.28
CA ALA A 55 -4.67 -7.50 19.30
C ALA A 55 -3.90 -6.53 20.22
N GLY A 56 -4.55 -5.50 20.77
CA GLY A 56 -3.94 -4.58 21.72
C GLY A 56 -2.78 -3.76 21.16
N ASN A 57 -2.72 -3.55 19.84
CA ASN A 57 -1.62 -2.81 19.19
C ASN A 57 -2.04 -1.37 18.83
N PRO A 58 -1.80 -0.38 19.71
CA PRO A 58 -2.30 0.99 19.52
C PRO A 58 -1.72 1.67 18.28
N ARG A 59 -0.44 1.44 17.95
CA ARG A 59 0.21 2.01 16.77
C ARG A 59 -0.48 1.57 15.48
N ASN A 60 -0.73 0.27 15.35
CA ASN A 60 -1.36 -0.28 14.15
C ASN A 60 -2.83 0.16 14.03
N LEU A 61 -3.55 0.24 15.16
CA LEU A 61 -4.92 0.75 15.20
C LEU A 61 -4.98 2.21 14.73
N VAL A 62 -4.10 3.09 15.24
CA VAL A 62 -4.01 4.49 14.81
C VAL A 62 -3.66 4.60 13.33
N LEU A 63 -2.70 3.80 12.85
CA LEU A 63 -2.30 3.80 11.44
C LEU A 63 -3.47 3.39 10.53
N PHE A 64 -4.21 2.35 10.92
CA PHE A 64 -5.37 1.90 10.17
C PHE A 64 -6.49 2.94 10.17
N ASN A 65 -6.84 3.47 11.35
CA ASN A 65 -7.91 4.46 11.49
C ASN A 65 -7.59 5.74 10.70
N LEU A 66 -6.37 6.26 10.78
CA LEU A 66 -5.96 7.40 9.97
C LEU A 66 -5.90 7.08 8.47
N ALA A 67 -5.58 5.84 8.06
CA ALA A 67 -5.64 5.48 6.64
C ALA A 67 -7.08 5.45 6.07
N ILE A 68 -8.08 5.27 6.92
CA ILE A 68 -9.50 5.30 6.55
C ILE A 68 -10.02 6.74 6.55
N ASP A 69 -9.74 7.48 7.62
CA ASP A 69 -10.22 8.86 7.80
C ASP A 69 -9.50 9.83 6.85
N SER A 70 -8.19 9.61 6.65
CA SER A 70 -7.36 10.44 5.79
C SER A 70 -7.23 9.84 4.39
N LYS A 71 -7.50 10.65 3.37
CA LYS A 71 -7.30 10.28 1.96
C LYS A 71 -5.83 10.44 1.53
N LEU A 72 -4.90 10.31 2.47
CA LEU A 72 -3.47 10.51 2.24
C LEU A 72 -2.86 9.38 1.41
N ARG A 73 -1.74 9.67 0.74
CA ARG A 73 -0.91 8.61 0.16
C ARG A 73 -0.15 7.92 1.27
N GLY A 74 0.22 6.66 1.06
CA GLY A 74 0.97 5.90 2.07
C GLY A 74 2.26 6.58 2.50
N CYS A 75 2.97 7.26 1.58
CA CYS A 75 4.17 8.02 1.91
C CYS A 75 3.91 9.25 2.79
N ASP A 76 2.77 9.93 2.60
CA ASP A 76 2.38 11.10 3.40
C ASP A 76 1.88 10.63 4.78
N LEU A 77 1.09 9.56 4.82
CA LEU A 77 0.53 8.99 6.05
C LEU A 77 1.62 8.54 7.03
N VAL A 78 2.65 7.83 6.56
CA VAL A 78 3.73 7.33 7.44
C VAL A 78 4.63 8.44 7.97
N ARG A 79 4.56 9.64 7.37
CA ARG A 79 5.35 10.83 7.74
C ARG A 79 4.62 11.78 8.67
N LEU A 80 3.36 11.50 9.03
CA LEU A 80 2.61 12.34 9.97
C LEU A 80 3.38 12.50 11.28
N LYS A 81 3.47 13.75 11.74
CA LYS A 81 4.05 14.12 13.02
C LYS A 81 2.97 14.22 14.08
N VAL A 82 3.36 14.10 15.34
CA VAL A 82 2.44 14.31 16.47
C VAL A 82 1.87 15.73 16.42
N ALA A 83 2.70 16.73 16.11
CA ALA A 83 2.31 18.15 16.03
C ALA A 83 1.30 18.46 14.91
N ASP A 84 1.19 17.60 13.89
CA ASP A 84 0.19 17.78 12.83
C ASP A 84 -1.23 17.57 13.35
N LEU A 85 -1.37 16.62 14.29
CA LEU A 85 -2.65 16.11 14.82
C LEU A 85 -2.97 16.62 16.23
N VAL A 86 -1.96 16.86 17.06
CA VAL A 86 -2.12 17.16 18.49
C VAL A 86 -1.62 18.56 18.79
N VAL A 87 -2.49 19.39 19.38
CA VAL A 87 -2.18 20.76 19.79
C VAL A 87 -2.77 21.01 21.17
N ALA A 88 -1.99 21.65 22.05
CA ALA A 88 -2.40 21.95 23.43
C ALA A 88 -2.96 20.72 24.19
N GLY A 89 -2.38 19.55 23.93
CA GLY A 89 -2.80 18.29 24.57
C GLY A 89 -4.08 17.66 24.02
N ALA A 90 -4.73 18.24 23.00
CA ALA A 90 -5.92 17.70 22.37
C ALA A 90 -5.65 17.29 20.91
N VAL A 91 -6.33 16.23 20.44
CA VAL A 91 -6.29 15.83 19.03
C VAL A 91 -7.28 16.70 18.24
N ARG A 92 -6.80 17.35 17.18
CA ARG A 92 -7.62 18.19 16.29
C ARG A 92 -8.73 17.39 15.61
N ASP A 93 -9.89 18.01 15.46
CA ASP A 93 -11.03 17.43 14.74
C ASP A 93 -10.82 17.45 13.22
N ARG A 94 -10.11 18.47 12.72
CA ARG A 94 -9.76 18.61 11.31
C ARG A 94 -8.28 18.89 11.16
N VAL A 95 -7.67 18.19 10.21
CA VAL A 95 -6.22 18.24 9.97
C VAL A 95 -5.96 18.53 8.50
N SER A 96 -4.98 19.39 8.21
CA SER A 96 -4.57 19.77 6.86
C SER A 96 -3.12 19.33 6.63
N ILE A 97 -2.88 18.52 5.59
CA ILE A 97 -1.55 18.01 5.27
C ILE A 97 -1.24 18.27 3.81
N VAL A 98 -0.08 18.86 3.54
CA VAL A 98 0.42 19.08 2.18
C VAL A 98 0.94 17.75 1.62
N GLN A 99 0.36 17.31 0.50
CA GLN A 99 0.75 16.04 -0.12
C GLN A 99 2.07 16.18 -0.89
N SER A 100 3.02 15.27 -0.62
CA SER A 100 4.37 15.33 -1.21
C SER A 100 4.35 15.30 -2.75
N LYS A 101 3.42 14.53 -3.35
CA LYS A 101 3.37 14.39 -4.83
C LYS A 101 2.88 15.64 -5.55
N THR A 102 1.93 16.35 -4.95
CA THR A 102 1.17 17.41 -5.64
C THR A 102 1.42 18.79 -5.07
N GLY A 103 2.06 18.90 -3.89
CA GLY A 103 2.25 20.18 -3.18
C GLY A 103 0.95 20.83 -2.70
N ARG A 104 -0.19 20.12 -2.83
CA ARG A 104 -1.51 20.65 -2.47
C ARG A 104 -1.93 20.18 -1.07
N PRO A 105 -2.55 21.05 -0.27
CA PRO A 105 -3.10 20.67 1.02
C PRO A 105 -4.30 19.73 0.83
N VAL A 106 -4.39 18.73 1.69
CA VAL A 106 -5.57 17.87 1.85
C VAL A 106 -6.06 18.00 3.28
N GLN A 107 -7.29 18.47 3.41
CA GLN A 107 -8.00 18.50 4.67
C GLN A 107 -8.83 17.24 4.87
N PHE A 108 -8.83 16.71 6.09
CA PHE A 108 -9.66 15.59 6.48
C PHE A 108 -10.11 15.72 7.94
N GLU A 109 -11.23 15.08 8.25
CA GLU A 109 -11.76 15.02 9.60
C GLU A 109 -11.25 13.77 10.32
N VAL A 110 -10.95 13.92 11.60
CA VAL A 110 -10.50 12.84 12.47
C VAL A 110 -11.68 12.40 13.32
N SER A 111 -12.18 11.19 13.08
CA SER A 111 -13.34 10.68 13.82
C SER A 111 -13.04 10.59 15.32
N GLU A 112 -14.08 10.69 16.15
CA GLU A 112 -13.96 10.59 17.61
C GLU A 112 -13.20 9.32 18.05
N ASN A 113 -13.48 8.17 17.43
CA ASN A 113 -12.78 6.92 17.74
C ASN A 113 -11.29 6.99 17.38
N THR A 114 -10.96 7.63 16.25
CA THR A 114 -9.57 7.86 15.84
C THR A 114 -8.86 8.80 16.80
N ARG A 115 -9.52 9.89 17.25
CA ARG A 115 -8.97 10.82 18.25
C ARG A 115 -8.63 10.10 19.56
N ARG A 116 -9.53 9.26 20.08
CA ARG A 116 -9.27 8.42 21.28
C ARG A 116 -8.09 7.48 21.08
N SER A 117 -8.03 6.82 19.92
CA SER A 117 -6.93 5.90 19.57
C SER A 117 -5.58 6.63 19.49
N ILE A 118 -5.54 7.81 18.85
CA ILE A 118 -4.35 8.66 18.75
C ILE A 118 -3.89 9.07 20.15
N PHE A 119 -4.82 9.54 20.97
CA PHE A 119 -4.51 9.99 22.32
C PHE A 119 -3.89 8.87 23.18
N LYS A 120 -4.49 7.67 23.13
CA LYS A 120 -3.94 6.47 23.80
C LYS A 120 -2.53 6.12 23.29
N TRP A 121 -2.29 6.26 21.99
CA TRP A 121 -0.98 5.95 21.39
C TRP A 121 0.08 6.98 21.77
N VAL A 122 -0.20 8.27 21.63
CA VAL A 122 0.73 9.37 21.92
C VAL A 122 1.13 9.40 23.40
N ARG A 123 0.24 8.98 24.31
CA ARG A 123 0.54 8.85 25.74
C ARG A 123 1.29 7.58 26.14
N SER A 124 1.52 6.66 25.22
CA SER A 124 2.25 5.43 25.53
C SER A 124 3.74 5.71 25.77
N PRO A 125 4.42 4.91 26.61
CA PRO A 125 5.86 5.04 26.83
C PRO A 125 6.69 4.97 25.54
N ALA A 126 6.20 4.25 24.52
CA ALA A 126 6.87 4.12 23.23
C ALA A 126 6.95 5.43 22.43
N MET A 127 6.11 6.42 22.76
CA MET A 127 6.03 7.72 22.09
C MET A 127 6.81 8.82 22.82
N LEU A 128 7.41 8.53 23.97
CA LEU A 128 8.27 9.48 24.67
C LEU A 128 9.42 9.94 23.78
N GLY A 129 9.55 11.26 23.61
CA GLY A 129 10.57 11.89 22.77
C GLY A 129 10.44 11.63 21.27
N ARG A 130 9.29 11.12 20.79
CA ARG A 130 9.08 10.83 19.36
C ARG A 130 8.35 11.97 18.67
N GLU A 131 8.93 12.45 17.56
CA GLU A 131 8.32 13.47 16.70
C GLU A 131 7.27 12.88 15.75
N PHE A 132 7.61 11.75 15.11
CA PHE A 132 6.74 11.07 14.15
C PHE A 132 5.69 10.23 14.87
N LEU A 133 4.45 10.25 14.36
CA LEU A 133 3.36 9.45 14.90
C LEU A 133 3.60 7.95 14.72
N PHE A 134 4.36 7.56 13.70
CA PHE A 134 4.68 6.16 13.41
C PHE A 134 6.20 5.94 13.43
N PRO A 135 6.84 5.97 14.61
CA PRO A 135 8.28 5.83 14.71
C PRO A 135 8.73 4.44 14.23
N SER A 136 9.90 4.41 13.58
CA SER A 136 10.56 3.15 13.26
C SER A 136 11.13 2.50 14.52
N ARG A 137 11.36 1.19 14.46
CA ARG A 137 12.17 0.48 15.46
C ARG A 137 13.67 0.52 15.14
N PHE A 138 14.02 0.90 13.91
CA PHE A 138 15.41 1.00 13.47
C PHE A 138 15.94 2.42 13.67
N HIS A 139 17.09 2.56 14.32
CA HIS A 139 17.70 3.86 14.62
C HIS A 139 18.02 4.69 13.36
N SER A 140 18.29 4.04 12.23
CA SER A 140 18.60 4.70 10.96
C SER A 140 17.39 5.34 10.25
N SER A 141 16.18 5.22 10.80
CA SER A 141 14.97 5.77 10.20
C SER A 141 14.03 6.34 11.24
N SER A 142 13.58 7.58 11.04
CA SER A 142 12.74 8.27 12.03
C SER A 142 11.29 7.74 12.08
N HIS A 143 10.81 7.12 11.00
CA HIS A 143 9.42 6.64 10.89
C HIS A 143 9.33 5.33 10.08
N ILE A 144 8.20 4.63 10.15
CA ILE A 144 8.01 3.39 9.38
C ILE A 144 8.10 3.65 7.87
N SER A 145 8.63 2.68 7.13
CA SER A 145 8.69 2.78 5.67
C SER A 145 7.34 2.48 5.02
N THR A 146 7.11 3.02 3.82
CA THR A 146 5.93 2.68 3.01
C THR A 146 5.84 1.18 2.71
N ARG A 147 6.98 0.48 2.60
CA ARG A 147 7.03 -0.98 2.40
C ARG A 147 6.56 -1.72 3.65
N GLN A 148 6.97 -1.27 4.83
CA GLN A 148 6.49 -1.83 6.10
C GLN A 148 4.99 -1.59 6.26
N TYR A 149 4.50 -0.39 5.96
CA TYR A 149 3.07 -0.11 5.94
C TYR A 149 2.32 -1.04 4.97
N ALA A 150 2.81 -1.23 3.75
CA ALA A 150 2.18 -2.15 2.80
C ALA A 150 2.14 -3.61 3.32
N ARG A 151 3.17 -4.06 4.04
CA ARG A 151 3.19 -5.38 4.70
C ARG A 151 2.14 -5.47 5.80
N LEU A 152 1.97 -4.42 6.62
CA LEU A 152 0.93 -4.35 7.64
C LEU A 152 -0.46 -4.47 7.01
N VAL A 153 -0.74 -3.71 5.94
CA VAL A 153 -2.03 -3.80 5.24
C VAL A 153 -2.31 -5.21 4.73
N ARG A 154 -1.31 -5.88 4.12
CA ARG A 154 -1.46 -7.27 3.68
C ARG A 154 -1.76 -8.22 4.83
N SER A 155 -1.09 -8.05 5.97
CA SER A 155 -1.34 -8.84 7.18
C SER A 155 -2.76 -8.63 7.70
N TRP A 156 -3.23 -7.39 7.81
CA TRP A 156 -4.59 -7.08 8.30
C TRP A 156 -5.68 -7.68 7.41
N VAL A 157 -5.49 -7.61 6.09
CA VAL A 157 -6.39 -8.21 5.10
C VAL A 157 -6.40 -9.74 5.24
N SER A 158 -5.23 -10.35 5.45
CA SER A 158 -5.12 -11.81 5.66
C SER A 158 -5.89 -12.27 6.90
N VAL A 159 -5.80 -11.51 8.00
CA VAL A 159 -6.42 -11.86 9.30
C VAL A 159 -7.96 -11.93 9.21
N ILE A 160 -8.57 -11.23 8.25
CA ILE A 160 -10.01 -11.30 8.01
C ILE A 160 -10.40 -12.26 6.88
N GLY A 161 -9.48 -13.13 6.44
CA GLY A 161 -9.73 -14.18 5.46
C GLY A 161 -9.77 -13.72 4.00
N LEU A 162 -9.25 -12.52 3.69
CA LEU A 162 -9.20 -12.01 2.32
C LEU A 162 -7.84 -12.28 1.68
N ASP A 163 -7.83 -12.49 0.36
CA ASP A 163 -6.59 -12.63 -0.42
C ASP A 163 -5.79 -11.30 -0.45
N PRO A 164 -4.59 -11.22 0.16
CA PRO A 164 -3.79 -10.00 0.19
C PRO A 164 -3.32 -9.52 -1.18
N CYS A 165 -3.30 -10.40 -2.20
CA CYS A 165 -2.95 -10.00 -3.56
C CYS A 165 -4.00 -9.07 -4.18
N GLY A 166 -5.25 -9.11 -3.73
CA GLY A 166 -6.31 -8.19 -4.16
C GLY A 166 -6.25 -6.79 -3.53
N TYR A 167 -5.49 -6.61 -2.44
CA TYR A 167 -5.50 -5.39 -1.62
C TYR A 167 -4.13 -4.71 -1.51
N GLY A 168 -4.12 -3.45 -1.09
CA GLY A 168 -2.90 -2.68 -0.84
C GLY A 168 -3.19 -1.36 -0.14
N THR A 169 -2.16 -0.53 0.05
CA THR A 169 -2.29 0.77 0.75
C THR A 169 -3.30 1.71 0.07
N HIS A 170 -3.47 1.60 -1.25
CA HIS A 170 -4.49 2.35 -2.00
C HIS A 170 -5.92 1.83 -1.79
N SER A 171 -6.11 0.60 -1.31
CA SER A 171 -7.44 0.04 -1.00
C SER A 171 -8.09 0.76 0.18
N LEU A 172 -7.29 1.21 1.14
CA LEU A 172 -7.74 1.99 2.30
C LEU A 172 -8.18 3.40 1.89
N ARG A 173 -7.41 4.03 0.99
CA ARG A 173 -7.66 5.39 0.50
C ARG A 173 -8.97 5.55 -0.30
N ARG A 174 -9.51 4.46 -0.87
CA ARG A 174 -10.67 4.48 -1.78
C ARG A 174 -12.03 4.30 -1.08
N LYS A 175 -12.13 4.50 0.23
CA LYS A 175 -13.41 4.48 0.91
C LYS A 175 -14.08 5.86 0.82
N LYS A 176 -15.13 5.96 -0.01
CA LYS A 176 -16.15 7.00 0.12
C LYS A 176 -17.13 6.46 1.16
N LEU A 177 -16.97 6.85 2.43
CA LEU A 177 -18.08 6.78 3.38
C LEU A 177 -19.12 7.75 2.81
N ARG A 178 -20.20 7.21 2.27
CA ARG A 178 -21.43 7.95 2.05
C ARG A 178 -22.22 7.89 3.33
#